data_AF-A0A958KYY0-F1
#
_entry.id   AF-A0A958KYY0-F1
#
_cell.length_a   1.000
_cell.length_b   1.000
_cell.length_c   1.000
_cell.angle_alpha   90.00
_cell.angle_beta   90.00
_cell.angle_gamma   90.00
#
_symmetry.space_group_name_H-M   'P 1'
#
loop_
_entity.id
_entity.type
_entity.pdbx_description
1 polymer ?
#
loop_
_entity_poly.entity_id
_entity_poly.type
_entity_poly.pdbx_seq_one_letter_code
_entity_poly.pdbx_strand_id
1 'polypeptide(L)'
;TLELNIAQKIHPDRCGTCARCIDACPTNAIVAPRKLDARRCISYLTIESKTVPEESLRPLIGDNFFGCDICQTVCPWNEKIFGEIVKLEQLPKLNKNLTLTADLRFILSSSNKELERHFKGSPLARARGFGLKRNALIVAANHNLFSLKPEVTKLLTDSRLGELAKWALDSFE
;
A
#
# COMPACT_ATOMS: atom_id res chain seq x y z
N THR A 1 1.45 -8.35 -40.15
CA THR A 1 0.86 -8.90 -38.91
C THR A 1 1.75 -10.03 -38.45
N LEU A 2 2.14 -10.08 -37.17
CA LEU A 2 2.83 -11.26 -36.65
C LEU A 2 1.78 -12.37 -36.46
N GLU A 3 1.97 -13.51 -37.12
CA GLU A 3 1.20 -14.72 -36.79
C GLU A 3 1.78 -15.33 -35.52
N LEU A 4 1.10 -15.10 -34.40
CA LEU A 4 1.47 -15.66 -33.11
C LEU A 4 0.76 -17.01 -32.94
N ASN A 5 1.54 -18.05 -32.70
CA ASN A 5 1.00 -19.34 -32.27
C ASN A 5 0.42 -19.22 -30.86
N ILE A 6 -0.79 -19.71 -30.66
CA ILE A 6 -1.43 -19.73 -29.35
C ILE A 6 -0.67 -20.71 -28.46
N ALA A 7 -0.15 -20.22 -27.33
CA ALA A 7 0.45 -21.09 -26.32
C ALA A 7 -0.63 -22.04 -25.77
N GLN A 8 -0.48 -23.34 -26.04
CA GLN A 8 -1.47 -24.38 -25.69
C GLN A 8 -1.60 -24.67 -24.19
N LYS A 9 -0.74 -24.11 -23.34
CA LYS A 9 -0.63 -24.51 -21.93
C LYS A 9 -1.34 -23.51 -21.01
N ILE A 10 -2.60 -23.81 -20.69
CA ILE A 10 -3.34 -23.13 -19.61
C ILE A 10 -2.93 -23.78 -18.28
N HIS A 11 -2.55 -22.99 -17.28
CA HIS A 11 -2.30 -23.51 -15.94
C HIS A 11 -3.63 -24.01 -15.33
N PRO A 12 -3.68 -25.24 -14.78
CA PRO A 12 -4.90 -25.75 -14.19
C PRO A 12 -5.30 -24.92 -12.97
N ASP A 13 -6.61 -24.81 -12.71
CA ASP A 13 -7.10 -24.24 -11.47
C ASP A 13 -6.60 -25.07 -10.29
N ARG A 14 -5.91 -24.41 -9.36
CA ARG A 14 -5.35 -25.06 -8.18
C ARG A 14 -6.02 -24.59 -6.88
N CYS A 15 -7.01 -23.70 -6.95
CA CYS A 15 -7.69 -23.19 -5.76
C CYS A 15 -8.55 -24.27 -5.10
N GLY A 16 -9.28 -25.08 -5.88
CA GLY A 16 -10.21 -26.08 -5.33
C GLY A 16 -11.18 -25.43 -4.34
N THR A 17 -11.22 -25.95 -3.10
CA THR A 17 -12.04 -25.41 -1.99
C THR A 17 -11.31 -24.37 -1.12
N CYS A 18 -10.08 -23.98 -1.45
CA CYS A 18 -9.29 -23.04 -0.67
C CYS A 18 -9.90 -21.63 -0.65
N ALA A 19 -10.05 -21.05 0.55
CA ALA A 19 -10.54 -19.69 0.75
C ALA A 19 -9.53 -18.76 1.47
N ARG A 20 -8.27 -19.20 1.68
CA ARG A 20 -7.27 -18.47 2.50
C ARG A 20 -7.11 -16.99 2.15
N CYS A 21 -7.08 -16.65 0.86
CA CYS A 21 -6.93 -15.26 0.44
C CYS A 21 -8.17 -14.40 0.74
N ILE A 22 -9.36 -15.01 0.70
CA ILE A 22 -10.63 -14.37 1.07
C ILE A 22 -10.62 -14.13 2.58
N ASP A 23 -10.36 -15.18 3.36
CA ASP A 23 -10.40 -15.14 4.83
C ASP A 23 -9.36 -14.19 5.42
N ALA A 24 -8.18 -14.08 4.80
CA ALA A 24 -7.10 -13.23 5.27
C ALA A 24 -7.22 -11.75 4.82
N CYS A 25 -8.13 -11.41 3.92
CA CYS A 25 -8.23 -10.05 3.39
C CYS A 25 -8.79 -9.09 4.47
N PRO A 26 -7.99 -8.16 5.02
CA PRO A 26 -8.38 -7.39 6.21
C PRO A 26 -9.59 -6.48 5.97
N THR A 27 -9.79 -6.04 4.73
CA THR A 27 -10.91 -5.16 4.34
C THR A 27 -12.08 -5.92 3.72
N ASN A 28 -12.03 -7.26 3.66
CA ASN A 28 -13.00 -8.08 2.93
C ASN A 28 -13.19 -7.61 1.47
N ALA A 29 -12.08 -7.23 0.81
CA ALA A 29 -12.13 -6.78 -0.58
C ALA A 29 -12.40 -7.94 -1.57
N ILE A 30 -12.03 -9.17 -1.22
CA ILE A 30 -12.36 -10.35 -2.03
C ILE A 30 -13.74 -10.85 -1.59
N VAL A 31 -14.78 -10.44 -2.31
CA VAL A 31 -16.19 -10.66 -1.91
C VAL A 31 -16.72 -12.04 -2.29
N ALA A 32 -16.06 -12.73 -3.21
CA ALA A 32 -16.34 -14.11 -3.63
C ALA A 32 -15.12 -14.68 -4.38
N PRO A 33 -15.04 -16.00 -4.63
CA PRO A 33 -13.98 -16.57 -5.45
C PRO A 33 -13.81 -15.81 -6.77
N ARG A 34 -12.60 -15.29 -7.01
CA ARG A 34 -12.23 -14.51 -8.22
C ARG A 34 -13.01 -13.20 -8.40
N LYS A 35 -13.64 -12.67 -7.35
CA LYS A 35 -14.37 -11.40 -7.38
C LYS A 35 -13.82 -10.42 -6.35
N LEU A 36 -13.33 -9.27 -6.82
CA LEU A 36 -12.70 -8.24 -6.00
C LEU A 36 -13.51 -6.93 -6.07
N ASP A 37 -13.78 -6.32 -4.92
CA ASP A 37 -14.19 -4.91 -4.81
C ASP A 37 -12.94 -4.03 -4.63
N ALA A 38 -12.52 -3.37 -5.72
CA ALA A 38 -11.34 -2.52 -5.73
C ALA A 38 -11.44 -1.36 -4.74
N ARG A 39 -12.65 -0.85 -4.44
CA ARG A 39 -12.84 0.29 -3.52
C ARG A 39 -12.43 -0.04 -2.09
N ARG A 40 -12.31 -1.33 -1.75
CA ARG A 40 -11.88 -1.84 -0.44
C ARG A 40 -10.48 -2.43 -0.48
N CYS A 41 -9.94 -2.73 -1.66
CA CYS A 41 -8.64 -3.38 -1.81
C CYS A 41 -7.51 -2.42 -1.40
N ILE A 42 -6.70 -2.79 -0.40
CA ILE A 42 -5.59 -1.95 0.10
C ILE A 42 -4.62 -1.58 -1.03
N SER A 43 -4.31 -2.50 -1.94
CA SER A 43 -3.45 -2.22 -3.10
C SER A 43 -4.03 -1.12 -4.00
N TYR A 44 -5.33 -1.18 -4.31
CA TYR A 44 -5.99 -0.10 -5.05
C TYR A 44 -6.03 1.21 -4.25
N LEU A 45 -6.38 1.13 -2.96
CA LEU A 45 -6.47 2.29 -2.08
C LEU A 45 -5.14 3.02 -2.01
N THR A 46 -4.02 2.31 -1.89
CA THR A 46 -2.69 2.93 -1.74
C THR A 46 -2.06 3.36 -3.07
N ILE A 47 -2.35 2.69 -4.18
CA ILE A 47 -1.71 2.97 -5.48
C ILE A 47 -2.58 3.88 -6.38
N GLU A 48 -3.86 3.55 -6.53
CA GLU A 48 -4.70 4.07 -7.61
C GLU A 48 -5.72 5.11 -7.14
N SER A 49 -6.29 4.93 -5.94
CA SER A 49 -7.36 5.79 -5.42
C SER A 49 -6.95 7.27 -5.43
N LYS A 50 -7.86 8.13 -5.89
CA LYS A 50 -7.67 9.59 -5.95
C LYS A 50 -8.36 10.33 -4.80
N THR A 51 -8.98 9.59 -3.88
CA THR A 51 -9.65 10.12 -2.70
C THR A 51 -9.06 9.52 -1.43
N VAL A 52 -9.43 10.08 -0.29
CA VAL A 52 -9.17 9.50 1.03
C VAL A 52 -10.06 8.26 1.22
N PRO A 53 -9.54 7.11 1.68
CA PRO A 53 -10.34 5.95 2.05
C PRO A 53 -11.36 6.29 3.13
N GLU A 54 -12.50 5.61 3.11
CA GLU A 54 -13.49 5.66 4.20
C GLU A 54 -12.82 5.41 5.55
N GLU A 55 -13.27 6.11 6.59
CA GLU A 55 -12.66 6.09 7.92
C GLU A 55 -12.55 4.67 8.49
N SER A 56 -13.56 3.83 8.28
CA SER A 56 -13.60 2.43 8.70
C SER A 56 -12.52 1.55 8.05
N LEU A 57 -11.98 1.96 6.91
CA LEU A 57 -10.91 1.24 6.20
C LEU A 57 -9.52 1.68 6.63
N ARG A 58 -9.36 2.88 7.21
CA ARG A 58 -8.04 3.46 7.51
C ARG A 58 -7.23 2.62 8.51
N PRO A 59 -7.79 2.10 9.62
CA PRO A 59 -7.07 1.20 10.52
C PRO A 59 -6.68 -0.13 9.86
N LEU A 60 -7.55 -0.65 8.98
CA LEU A 60 -7.37 -1.95 8.32
C LEU A 60 -6.25 -1.95 7.26
N ILE A 61 -5.81 -0.76 6.81
CA ILE A 61 -4.67 -0.62 5.90
C ILE A 61 -3.36 -1.03 6.61
N GLY A 62 -3.26 -0.88 7.93
CA GLY A 62 -2.06 -1.21 8.70
C GLY A 62 -0.83 -0.42 8.25
N ASP A 63 0.28 -1.13 8.02
CA ASP A 63 1.58 -0.60 7.61
C ASP A 63 1.77 -0.52 6.09
N ASN A 64 0.75 -0.89 5.32
CA ASN A 64 0.80 -0.95 3.86
C ASN A 64 0.88 0.46 3.26
N PHE A 65 2.08 0.99 3.09
CA PHE A 65 2.30 2.30 2.49
C PHE A 65 2.02 2.31 0.98
N PHE A 66 2.32 1.23 0.26
CA PHE A 66 2.13 1.12 -1.19
C PHE A 66 1.97 -0.33 -1.63
N GLY A 67 0.80 -0.69 -2.15
CA GLY A 67 0.46 -2.07 -2.47
C GLY A 67 -0.05 -2.85 -1.24
N CYS A 68 -0.39 -4.13 -1.47
CA CYS A 68 -0.74 -5.08 -0.41
C CYS A 68 -0.62 -6.49 -0.97
N ASP A 69 0.17 -7.34 -0.32
CA ASP A 69 0.45 -8.70 -0.78
C ASP A 69 -0.16 -9.79 0.10
N ILE A 70 -0.97 -9.44 1.11
CA ILE A 70 -1.54 -10.39 2.08
C ILE A 70 -2.20 -11.60 1.39
N CYS A 71 -3.01 -11.36 0.36
CA CYS A 71 -3.70 -12.44 -0.38
C CYS A 71 -2.73 -13.35 -1.14
N GLN A 72 -1.57 -12.84 -1.55
CA GLN A 72 -0.51 -13.60 -2.19
C GLN A 72 0.35 -14.32 -1.16
N THR A 73 0.67 -13.69 -0.02
CA THR A 73 1.48 -14.28 1.06
C THR A 73 0.81 -15.50 1.66
N VAL A 74 -0.51 -15.48 1.86
CA VAL A 74 -1.25 -16.63 2.40
C VAL A 74 -1.55 -17.72 1.36
N CYS A 75 -1.27 -17.45 0.07
CA CYS A 75 -1.56 -18.37 -1.02
C CYS A 75 -0.58 -19.56 -1.00
N PRO A 76 -1.06 -20.82 -0.82
CA PRO A 76 -0.18 -21.99 -0.75
C PRO A 76 0.54 -22.31 -2.06
N TRP A 77 0.11 -21.70 -3.17
CA TRP A 77 0.75 -21.86 -4.48
C TRP A 77 1.94 -20.92 -4.70
N ASN A 78 2.02 -19.82 -3.94
CA ASN A 78 3.16 -18.91 -3.99
C ASN A 78 4.34 -19.43 -3.18
N GLU A 79 4.10 -20.13 -2.08
CA GLU A 79 5.15 -20.75 -1.24
C GLU A 79 6.08 -21.67 -2.06
N LYS A 80 5.53 -22.40 -3.02
CA LYS A 80 6.28 -23.36 -3.86
C LYS A 80 7.21 -22.72 -4.89
N ILE A 81 7.01 -21.44 -5.23
CA ILE A 81 7.82 -20.73 -6.24
C ILE A 81 9.04 -20.06 -5.57
N PHE A 82 8.95 -19.70 -4.29
CA PHE A 82 10.02 -19.04 -3.52
C PHE A 82 10.78 -20.01 -2.60
N GLY A 83 10.79 -21.31 -2.90
CA GLY A 83 11.45 -22.36 -2.09
C GLY A 83 12.96 -22.16 -1.90
N GLU A 84 13.59 -21.35 -2.74
CA GLU A 84 14.80 -20.61 -2.38
C GLU A 84 14.37 -19.22 -1.93
N ILE A 85 14.38 -18.99 -0.61
CA ILE A 85 14.32 -17.65 -0.04
C ILE A 85 15.33 -16.83 -0.84
N VAL A 86 14.86 -15.84 -1.62
CA VAL A 86 15.75 -14.83 -2.20
C VAL A 86 16.54 -14.33 -1.02
N LYS A 87 17.83 -14.70 -0.95
CA LYS A 87 18.67 -14.32 0.19
C LYS A 87 18.52 -12.81 0.30
N LEU A 88 18.05 -12.33 1.45
CA LEU A 88 17.83 -10.91 1.73
C LEU A 88 19.07 -10.04 1.39
N GLU A 89 20.23 -10.68 1.29
CA GLU A 89 21.50 -10.21 0.75
C GLU A 89 21.43 -9.59 -0.66
N GLN A 90 20.44 -9.94 -1.49
CA GLN A 90 20.22 -9.38 -2.83
C GLN A 90 19.26 -8.18 -2.84
N LEU A 91 18.59 -7.88 -1.72
CA LEU A 91 17.89 -6.61 -1.61
C LEU A 91 18.96 -5.50 -1.58
N PRO A 92 18.77 -4.39 -2.32
CA PRO A 92 19.65 -3.24 -2.18
C PRO A 92 19.75 -2.92 -0.69
N LYS A 93 20.97 -2.89 -0.15
CA LYS A 93 21.23 -2.66 1.28
C LYS A 93 20.35 -1.51 1.73
N LEU A 94 19.25 -1.80 2.43
CA LEU A 94 18.39 -0.76 2.97
C LEU A 94 19.32 0.13 3.79
N ASN A 95 19.31 1.41 3.47
CA ASN A 95 20.17 2.36 4.13
C ASN A 95 19.79 2.33 5.61
N LYS A 96 20.63 1.73 6.47
CA LYS A 96 20.34 1.46 7.88
C LYS A 96 20.05 2.73 8.70
N ASN A 97 20.26 3.90 8.10
CA ASN A 97 20.04 5.23 8.68
C ASN A 97 18.66 5.83 8.36
N LEU A 98 17.83 5.20 7.52
CA LEU A 98 16.46 5.66 7.25
C LEU A 98 15.49 4.92 8.17
N THR A 99 14.89 5.67 9.10
CA THR A 99 13.78 5.18 9.92
C THR A 99 12.47 5.46 9.17
N LEU A 100 11.44 4.62 9.37
CA LEU A 100 10.09 4.86 8.85
C LEU A 100 9.64 6.32 9.10
N THR A 101 9.91 6.83 10.30
CA THR A 101 9.64 8.23 10.67
C THR A 101 10.34 9.24 9.76
N ALA A 102 11.60 9.04 9.41
CA ALA A 102 12.35 9.96 8.55
C ALA A 102 11.77 10.00 7.12
N ASP A 103 11.43 8.83 6.56
CA ASP A 103 10.84 8.72 5.23
C ASP A 103 9.46 9.37 5.16
N LEU A 104 8.60 9.08 6.16
CA LEU A 104 7.28 9.69 6.24
C LEU A 104 7.37 11.21 6.49
N ARG A 105 8.35 11.66 7.28
CA ARG A 105 8.59 13.11 7.49
C ARG A 105 8.94 13.81 6.18
N PHE A 106 9.83 13.23 5.38
CA PHE A 106 10.16 13.74 4.05
C PHE A 106 8.88 13.82 3.18
N ILE A 107 8.10 12.74 3.12
CA ILE A 107 6.87 12.70 2.31
C ILE A 107 5.86 13.78 2.72
N LEU A 108 5.60 13.92 4.02
CA LEU A 108 4.62 14.87 4.53
C LEU A 108 5.07 16.33 4.34
N SER A 109 6.36 16.59 4.49
CA SER A 109 6.96 17.94 4.40
C SER A 109 7.19 18.42 2.96
N SER A 110 7.38 17.51 2.01
CA SER A 110 7.70 17.85 0.62
C SER A 110 6.48 18.33 -0.17
N SER A 111 6.72 19.10 -1.23
CA SER A 111 5.65 19.46 -2.18
C SER A 111 5.29 18.27 -3.09
N ASN A 112 4.08 18.27 -3.69
CA ASN A 112 3.70 17.22 -4.65
C ASN A 112 4.68 17.13 -5.84
N LYS A 113 5.14 18.28 -6.34
CA LYS A 113 6.12 18.36 -7.44
C LYS A 113 7.48 17.77 -7.03
N GLU A 114 7.88 17.99 -5.79
CA GLU A 114 9.11 17.42 -5.25
C GLU A 114 9.03 15.89 -5.16
N LEU A 115 7.92 15.36 -4.63
CA LEU A 115 7.69 13.93 -4.52
C LEU A 115 7.66 13.25 -5.89
N GLU A 116 6.94 13.84 -6.85
CA GLU A 116 6.87 13.30 -8.21
C GLU A 116 8.23 13.30 -8.92
N ARG A 117 9.06 14.31 -8.66
CA ARG A 117 10.44 14.35 -9.15
C ARG A 117 11.31 13.30 -8.45
N HIS A 118 11.19 13.17 -7.13
CA HIS A 118 12.00 12.27 -6.31
C HIS A 118 11.73 10.80 -6.65
N PHE A 119 10.46 10.43 -6.82
CA PHE A 119 10.04 9.05 -7.12
C PHE A 119 9.91 8.76 -8.61
N LYS A 120 10.32 9.66 -9.50
CA LYS A 120 10.23 9.49 -10.95
C LYS A 120 10.94 8.19 -11.38
N GLY A 121 10.27 7.39 -12.20
CA GLY A 121 10.80 6.11 -12.68
C GLY A 121 10.66 4.95 -11.69
N SER A 122 10.13 5.19 -10.48
CA SER A 122 9.75 4.14 -9.55
C SER A 122 8.24 3.85 -9.61
N PRO A 123 7.79 2.66 -9.18
CA PRO A 123 6.36 2.38 -9.02
C PRO A 123 5.62 3.40 -8.15
N LEU A 124 6.29 3.98 -7.13
CA LEU A 124 5.71 4.97 -6.21
C LEU A 124 5.20 6.23 -6.94
N ALA A 125 5.76 6.57 -8.11
CA ALA A 125 5.26 7.67 -8.93
C ALA A 125 3.78 7.50 -9.33
N ARG A 126 3.25 6.26 -9.31
CA ARG A 126 1.86 5.97 -9.65
C ARG A 126 0.86 6.59 -8.67
N ALA A 127 1.19 6.62 -7.37
CA ALA A 127 0.37 7.22 -6.33
C ALA A 127 0.34 8.76 -6.40
N ARG A 128 1.37 9.37 -7.02
CA ARG A 128 1.60 10.83 -7.08
C ARG A 128 1.73 11.47 -5.69
N GLY A 129 2.06 12.76 -5.63
CA GLY A 129 2.29 13.45 -4.35
C GLY A 129 1.12 13.35 -3.36
N PHE A 130 -0.11 13.55 -3.83
CA PHE A 130 -1.31 13.39 -3.00
C PHE A 130 -1.44 11.98 -2.42
N GLY A 131 -1.30 10.93 -3.23
CA GLY A 131 -1.46 9.56 -2.78
C GLY A 131 -0.38 9.17 -1.77
N LEU A 132 0.87 9.60 -2.00
CA LEU A 132 1.98 9.35 -1.07
C LEU A 132 1.74 10.02 0.29
N LYS A 133 1.30 11.29 0.32
CA LYS A 133 0.97 11.99 1.57
C LYS A 133 -0.21 11.35 2.30
N ARG A 134 -1.25 10.99 1.56
CA ARG A 134 -2.42 10.28 2.11
C ARG A 134 -2.00 8.97 2.77
N ASN A 135 -1.17 8.16 2.09
CA ASN A 135 -0.71 6.90 2.65
C ASN A 135 0.21 7.13 3.86
N ALA A 136 1.06 8.16 3.82
CA ALA A 136 1.93 8.53 4.94
C ALA A 136 1.13 8.91 6.20
N LEU A 137 0.03 9.65 6.05
CA LEU A 137 -0.87 9.98 7.16
C LEU A 137 -1.48 8.73 7.79
N ILE A 138 -1.96 7.80 6.98
CA ILE A 138 -2.57 6.55 7.46
C ILE A 138 -1.55 5.68 8.19
N VAL A 139 -0.37 5.49 7.60
CA VAL A 139 0.71 4.70 8.23
C VAL A 139 1.20 5.38 9.51
N ALA A 140 1.36 6.70 9.51
CA ALA A 140 1.79 7.43 10.71
C ALA A 140 0.79 7.24 11.88
N ALA A 141 -0.51 7.33 11.60
CA ALA A 141 -1.58 7.08 12.56
C ALA A 141 -1.57 5.63 13.08
N ASN A 142 -1.58 4.65 12.18
CA ASN A 142 -1.62 3.23 12.53
C ASN A 142 -0.41 2.75 13.34
N HIS A 143 0.73 3.45 13.23
CA HIS A 143 1.96 3.17 14.00
C HIS A 143 2.17 4.09 15.20
N ASN A 144 1.24 5.00 15.50
CA ASN A 144 1.37 5.98 16.59
C ASN A 144 2.69 6.77 16.52
N LEU A 145 3.04 7.28 15.33
CA LEU A 145 4.29 8.02 15.12
C LEU A 145 4.16 9.47 15.61
N PHE A 146 4.00 9.66 16.92
CA PHE A 146 3.76 10.97 17.56
C PHE A 146 4.77 12.06 17.17
N SER A 147 6.02 11.67 16.87
CA SER A 147 7.06 12.59 16.42
C SER A 147 6.74 13.30 15.09
N LEU A 148 5.77 12.81 14.30
CA LEU A 148 5.28 13.42 13.05
C LEU A 148 4.14 14.42 13.27
N LYS A 149 3.69 14.63 14.52
CA LYS A 149 2.63 15.60 14.86
C LYS A 149 2.83 16.98 14.24
N PRO A 150 4.06 17.56 14.15
CA PRO A 150 4.27 18.85 13.47
C PRO A 150 3.94 18.82 11.98
N GLU A 151 4.32 17.76 11.26
CA GLU A 151 4.05 17.59 9.83
C GLU A 151 2.57 17.32 9.56
N VAL A 152 1.93 16.50 10.39
CA VAL A 152 0.50 16.20 10.28
C VAL A 152 -0.34 17.46 10.53
N THR A 153 0.00 18.24 11.57
CA THR A 153 -0.69 19.51 11.89
C THR A 153 -0.68 20.49 10.72
N LYS A 154 0.42 20.58 9.97
CA LYS A 154 0.52 21.47 8.79
C LYS A 154 -0.46 21.11 7.67
N LEU A 155 -0.93 19.87 7.62
CA LEU A 155 -1.88 19.40 6.60
C LEU A 155 -3.35 19.62 6.99
N LEU A 156 -3.66 20.10 8.19
CA LEU A 156 -5.04 20.39 8.62
C LEU A 156 -5.75 21.41 7.71
N THR A 157 -5.01 22.33 7.11
CA THR A 157 -5.54 23.34 6.18
C THR A 157 -5.58 22.88 4.73
N ASP A 158 -5.08 21.67 4.42
CA ASP A 158 -5.11 21.12 3.07
C ASP A 158 -6.56 20.72 2.71
N SER A 159 -7.04 21.26 1.58
CA SER A 159 -8.42 21.04 1.10
C SER A 159 -8.83 19.56 0.90
N ARG A 160 -7.86 18.65 0.72
CA ARG A 160 -8.11 17.22 0.44
C ARG A 160 -7.60 16.30 1.54
N LEU A 161 -6.62 16.74 2.32
CA LEU A 161 -6.00 15.95 3.38
C LEU A 161 -6.36 16.42 4.79
N GLY A 162 -7.01 17.58 4.96
CA GLY A 162 -7.27 18.16 6.28
C GLY A 162 -8.09 17.27 7.20
N GLU A 163 -9.14 16.62 6.67
CA GLU A 163 -9.94 15.66 7.43
C GLU A 163 -9.12 14.43 7.84
N LEU A 164 -8.32 13.87 6.93
CA LEU A 164 -7.45 12.73 7.22
C LEU A 164 -6.34 13.10 8.22
N ALA A 165 -5.79 14.31 8.12
CA ALA A 165 -4.79 14.83 9.04
C ALA A 165 -5.38 14.98 10.45
N LYS A 166 -6.63 15.45 10.56
CA LYS A 166 -7.35 15.48 11.84
C LYS A 166 -7.51 14.07 12.41
N TRP A 167 -8.03 13.13 11.62
CA TRP A 167 -8.17 11.73 12.03
C TRP A 167 -6.83 11.12 12.52
N ALA A 168 -5.72 11.43 11.85
CA ALA A 168 -4.39 10.96 12.25
C ALA A 168 -3.87 11.63 13.54
N LEU A 169 -4.29 12.86 13.85
CA LEU A 169 -3.96 13.51 15.12
C LEU A 169 -4.79 12.95 16.27
N ASP A 170 -6.05 12.60 16.03
CA ASP A 170 -6.93 12.01 17.04
C ASP A 170 -6.40 10.63 17.49
N SER A 171 -5.64 9.92 16.66
CA SER A 171 -4.94 8.68 17.05
C SER A 171 -3.60 8.92 17.78
N PHE A 172 -3.13 10.16 17.87
CA PHE A 172 -1.90 10.54 18.58
C PHE A 172 -2.15 10.97 20.04
N GLU A 173 -3.39 10.87 20.52
CA GLU A 173 -3.78 11.22 21.89
C GLU A 173 -3.87 9.99 22.81
#